data_AF-A0A6B3W2Z9-F1
#
_entry.id   AF-A0A6B3W2Z9-F1
#
_cell.length_a   1.000
_cell.length_b   1.000
_cell.length_c   1.000
_cell.angle_alpha   90.00
_cell.angle_beta   90.00
_cell.angle_gamma   90.00
#
_symmetry.space_group_name_H-M   'P 1'
#
loop_
_entity.id
_entity.type
_entity.pdbx_description
1 polymer ?
#
loop_
_entity_poly.entity_id
_entity_poly.type
_entity_poly.pdbx_seq_one_letter_code
_entity_poly.pdbx_strand_id
1 'polypeptide(L)'
;MLELKGGGEKIKILHAREIYTGIEVIQQTLKTTYEQVSEIERAVEGIIQLEDSLKGKGGEAIRAFFQNVHKPFLLFHQAFLTDYRQLATYPS
;
A
#
# COMPACT_ATOMS: atom_id res chain seq x y z
N MET A 1 -5.03 52.87 -12.81
CA MET A 1 -5.99 51.80 -13.14
C MET A 1 -5.20 50.51 -13.18
N LEU A 2 -5.29 49.71 -12.11
CA LEU A 2 -4.54 48.48 -11.89
C LEU A 2 -5.43 47.30 -12.31
N GLU A 3 -5.18 46.68 -13.46
CA GLU A 3 -5.76 45.38 -13.75
C GLU A 3 -4.76 44.46 -14.47
N LEU A 4 -4.88 43.17 -14.13
CA LEU A 4 -4.40 41.99 -14.87
C LEU A 4 -2.96 41.48 -14.67
N LYS A 5 -2.47 41.39 -13.43
CA LYS A 5 -1.36 40.44 -13.09
C LYS A 5 -1.77 39.23 -12.24
N GLY A 6 -2.96 39.23 -11.63
CA GLY A 6 -3.37 38.21 -10.64
C GLY A 6 -3.95 36.91 -11.20
N GLY A 7 -4.30 36.82 -12.49
CA GLY A 7 -4.96 35.63 -13.05
C GLY A 7 -4.05 34.41 -13.18
N GLY A 8 -2.85 34.59 -13.75
CA GLY A 8 -1.91 33.49 -13.97
C GLY A 8 -1.27 32.95 -12.68
N GLU A 9 -1.09 33.80 -11.68
CA GLU A 9 -0.58 33.41 -10.36
C GLU A 9 -1.59 32.57 -9.58
N LYS A 10 -2.88 32.94 -9.62
CA LYS A 10 -3.96 32.16 -9.00
C LYS A 10 -4.14 30.78 -9.62
N ILE A 11 -4.03 30.65 -10.95
CA ILE A 11 -4.12 29.34 -11.64
C ILE A 11 -2.99 28.42 -11.21
N LYS A 12 -1.76 28.93 -11.12
CA LYS A 12 -0.60 28.15 -10.64
C LYS A 12 -0.78 27.67 -9.19
N ILE A 13 -1.31 28.53 -8.32
CA ILE A 13 -1.61 28.17 -6.93
C ILE A 13 -2.70 27.10 -6.85
N LEU A 14 -3.75 27.20 -7.67
CA LEU A 14 -4.82 26.21 -7.71
C LEU A 14 -4.30 24.84 -8.15
N HIS A 15 -3.53 24.77 -9.25
CA HIS A 15 -2.93 23.51 -9.70
C HIS A 15 -1.98 22.90 -8.66
N ALA A 16 -1.17 23.73 -7.98
CA ALA A 16 -0.31 23.26 -6.91
C ALA A 16 -1.13 22.63 -5.77
N ARG A 17 -2.24 23.26 -5.37
CA ARG A 17 -3.15 22.71 -4.34
C ARG A 17 -3.75 21.37 -4.74
N GLU A 18 -4.21 21.23 -5.98
CA GLU A 18 -4.76 19.95 -6.49
C GLU A 18 -3.71 18.82 -6.42
N ILE A 19 -2.45 19.12 -6.76
CA ILE A 19 -1.35 18.18 -6.65
C ILE A 19 -1.11 17.79 -5.18
N TYR A 20 -1.06 18.76 -4.25
CA TYR A 20 -0.88 18.47 -2.82
C TYR A 20 -2.02 17.61 -2.27
N THR A 21 -3.27 17.93 -2.58
CA THR A 21 -4.42 17.11 -2.19
C THR A 21 -4.33 15.70 -2.78
N GLY A 22 -3.91 15.57 -4.04
CA GLY A 22 -3.66 14.26 -4.65
C GLY A 22 -2.59 13.45 -3.92
N ILE A 23 -1.50 14.10 -3.49
CA ILE A 23 -0.43 13.46 -2.70
C ILE A 23 -0.96 12.99 -1.34
N GLU A 24 -1.72 13.81 -0.63
CA GLU A 24 -2.34 13.44 0.65
C GLU A 24 -3.25 12.22 0.51
N VAL A 25 -4.08 12.19 -0.55
CA VAL A 25 -4.93 11.03 -0.86
C VAL A 25 -4.09 9.78 -1.11
N ILE A 26 -3.03 9.88 -1.93
CA ILE A 26 -2.13 8.75 -2.21
C ILE A 26 -1.45 8.26 -0.92
N GLN A 27 -0.96 9.15 -0.07
CA GLN A 27 -0.36 8.79 1.21
C GLN A 27 -1.34 8.03 2.12
N GLN A 28 -2.59 8.49 2.20
CA GLN A 28 -3.62 7.81 2.99
C GLN A 28 -4.00 6.45 2.39
N THR A 29 -4.11 6.35 1.05
CA THR A 29 -4.34 5.07 0.37
C THR A 29 -3.21 4.09 0.65
N LEU A 30 -1.94 4.50 0.52
CA LEU A 30 -0.78 3.64 0.79
C LEU A 30 -0.79 3.12 2.23
N LYS A 31 -1.12 3.98 3.21
CA LYS A 31 -1.26 3.58 4.61
C LYS A 31 -2.32 2.51 4.78
N THR A 32 -3.54 2.76 4.28
CA THR A 32 -4.65 1.81 4.41
C THR A 32 -4.37 0.50 3.67
N THR A 33 -3.77 0.54 2.49
CA THR A 33 -3.37 -0.68 1.76
C THR A 33 -2.33 -1.48 2.53
N TYR A 34 -1.33 -0.82 3.13
CA TYR A 34 -0.33 -1.51 3.97
C TYR A 34 -0.99 -2.25 5.15
N GLU A 35 -1.92 -1.59 5.85
CA GLU A 35 -2.67 -2.19 6.96
C GLU A 35 -3.45 -3.42 6.50
N GLN A 36 -4.16 -3.32 5.37
CA GLN A 36 -4.91 -4.45 4.79
C GLN A 36 -4.02 -5.63 4.42
N VAL A 37 -2.85 -5.36 3.82
CA VAL A 37 -1.89 -6.41 3.44
C VAL A 37 -1.32 -7.10 4.68
N SER A 38 -1.08 -6.36 5.77
CA SER A 38 -0.66 -6.93 7.06
C SER A 38 -1.73 -7.82 7.70
N GLU A 39 -3.02 -7.48 7.56
CA GLU A 39 -4.11 -8.36 8.02
C GLU A 39 -4.14 -9.67 7.21
N ILE A 40 -3.96 -9.58 5.88
CA ILE A 40 -3.91 -10.75 5.01
C ILE A 40 -2.70 -11.63 5.36
N GLU A 41 -1.52 -11.04 5.58
CA GLU A 41 -0.33 -11.77 6.02
C GLU A 41 -0.59 -12.56 7.30
N ARG A 42 -1.22 -11.94 8.31
CA ARG A 42 -1.60 -12.63 9.55
C ARG A 42 -2.55 -13.80 9.32
N ALA A 43 -3.55 -13.63 8.43
CA ALA A 43 -4.43 -14.73 8.06
C ALA A 43 -3.68 -15.87 7.34
N VAL A 44 -2.73 -15.53 6.45
CA VAL A 44 -1.87 -16.49 5.76
C VAL A 44 -1.00 -17.27 6.75
N GLU A 45 -0.35 -16.60 7.70
CA GLU A 45 0.39 -17.27 8.77
C GLU A 45 -0.50 -18.20 9.60
N GLY A 46 -1.72 -17.76 9.91
CA GLY A 46 -2.71 -18.59 10.59
C GLY A 46 -2.98 -19.89 9.84
N ILE A 47 -3.18 -19.85 8.52
CA ILE A 47 -3.41 -21.05 7.68
C ILE A 47 -2.17 -21.97 7.68
N ILE A 48 -0.98 -21.40 7.56
CA ILE A 48 0.28 -22.15 7.56
C ILE A 48 0.50 -22.86 8.91
N GLN A 49 -0.03 -22.34 10.01
CA GLN A 49 0.08 -22.95 11.33
C GLN A 49 -0.99 -24.02 11.62
N LEU A 50 -1.95 -24.25 10.72
CA LEU A 50 -2.99 -25.29 10.88
C LEU A 50 -2.45 -26.70 10.60
N GLU A 51 -1.32 -27.09 11.18
CA GLU A 51 -0.72 -28.42 10.98
C GLU A 51 -1.62 -29.56 11.47
N ASP A 52 -2.26 -29.37 12.63
CA ASP A 52 -3.15 -30.35 13.24
C ASP A 52 -4.48 -30.52 12.51
N SER A 53 -4.97 -29.44 11.90
CA SER A 53 -6.27 -29.40 11.20
C SER A 53 -6.14 -29.74 9.71
N LEU A 54 -5.09 -29.26 9.04
CA LEU A 54 -4.83 -29.48 7.62
C LEU A 54 -3.81 -30.59 7.38
N LYS A 55 -4.00 -31.77 7.96
CA LYS A 55 -3.03 -32.87 7.84
C LYS A 55 -3.13 -33.67 6.54
N GLY A 56 -2.09 -34.48 6.28
CA GLY A 56 -1.98 -35.34 5.10
C GLY A 56 -1.71 -34.57 3.81
N LYS A 57 -1.51 -35.29 2.71
CA LYS A 57 -1.03 -34.72 1.44
C LYS A 57 -1.82 -33.50 0.94
N GLY A 58 -3.14 -33.53 1.06
CA GLY A 58 -4.00 -32.42 0.64
C GLY A 58 -3.84 -31.17 1.50
N GLY A 59 -3.85 -31.35 2.83
CA GLY A 59 -3.69 -30.22 3.75
C GLY A 59 -2.26 -29.67 3.79
N GLU A 60 -1.25 -30.53 3.64
CA GLU A 60 0.15 -30.12 3.40
C GLU A 60 0.27 -29.29 2.12
N ALA A 61 -0.39 -29.68 1.03
CA ALA A 61 -0.39 -28.93 -0.22
C ALA A 61 -1.04 -27.54 -0.06
N ILE A 62 -2.15 -27.44 0.70
CA ILE A 62 -2.78 -26.15 1.01
C ILE A 62 -1.83 -25.26 1.81
N ARG A 63 -1.23 -25.76 2.89
CA ARG A 63 -0.27 -24.98 3.68
C ARG A 63 0.92 -24.54 2.83
N ALA A 64 1.48 -25.44 2.03
CA ALA A 64 2.60 -25.14 1.14
C ALA A 64 2.24 -24.07 0.09
N PHE A 65 1.01 -24.05 -0.41
CA PHE A 65 0.55 -23.01 -1.34
C PHE A 65 0.51 -21.62 -0.70
N PHE A 66 0.04 -21.52 0.54
CA PHE A 66 0.06 -20.26 1.28
C PHE A 66 1.48 -19.84 1.68
N GLN A 67 2.32 -20.78 2.09
CA GLN A 67 3.70 -20.54 2.49
C GLN A 67 4.63 -20.16 1.34
N ASN A 68 4.53 -20.84 0.20
CA ASN A 68 5.52 -20.71 -0.87
C ASN A 68 5.08 -19.75 -1.99
N VAL A 69 3.78 -19.45 -2.08
CA VAL A 69 3.24 -18.54 -3.11
C VAL A 69 2.76 -17.23 -2.49
N HIS A 70 1.90 -17.28 -1.47
CA HIS A 70 1.24 -16.08 -0.96
C HIS A 70 2.15 -15.27 -0.05
N LYS A 71 2.82 -15.93 0.91
CA LYS A 71 3.71 -15.24 1.85
C LYS A 71 4.82 -14.43 1.14
N PRO A 72 5.57 -14.97 0.16
CA PRO A 72 6.59 -14.18 -0.55
C PRO A 72 6.00 -12.97 -1.29
N PHE A 73 4.84 -13.13 -1.92
CA PHE A 73 4.15 -12.03 -2.59
C PHE A 73 3.75 -10.91 -1.60
N LEU A 74 3.19 -11.28 -0.44
CA LEU A 74 2.78 -10.30 0.58
C LEU A 74 3.98 -9.55 1.15
N LEU A 75 5.09 -10.23 1.43
CA LEU A 75 6.34 -9.60 1.88
C LEU A 75 6.89 -8.63 0.84
N PHE A 76 6.93 -9.04 -0.44
CA PHE A 76 7.32 -8.15 -1.53
C PHE A 76 6.40 -6.92 -1.62
N HIS A 77 5.09 -7.12 -1.51
CA HIS A 77 4.13 -6.04 -1.64
C HIS A 77 4.22 -5.04 -0.46
N GLN A 78 4.45 -5.51 0.76
CA GLN A 78 4.71 -4.65 1.92
C GLN A 78 5.99 -3.83 1.76
N ALA A 79 7.07 -4.45 1.27
CA ALA A 79 8.31 -3.74 0.97
C ALA A 79 8.08 -2.67 -0.10
N PHE A 80 7.40 -3.01 -1.19
CA PHE A 80 7.04 -2.08 -2.25
C PHE A 80 6.22 -0.88 -1.74
N LEU A 81 5.20 -1.13 -0.91
CA LEU A 81 4.38 -0.05 -0.32
C LEU A 81 5.21 0.84 0.61
N THR A 82 6.16 0.26 1.35
CA THR A 82 7.06 1.00 2.24
C THR A 82 7.98 1.92 1.45
N ASP A 83 8.61 1.40 0.39
CA ASP A 83 9.51 2.18 -0.48
C ASP A 83 8.74 3.30 -1.19
N TYR A 84 7.56 2.99 -1.71
CA TYR A 84 6.74 3.98 -2.41
C TYR A 84 6.24 5.07 -1.46
N ARG A 85 5.88 4.72 -0.22
CA ARG A 85 5.53 5.72 0.81
C ARG A 85 6.70 6.64 1.10
N GLN A 86 7.93 6.13 1.20
CA GLN A 86 9.11 6.96 1.43
C GLN A 86 9.31 8.00 0.34
N LEU A 87 9.14 7.61 -0.93
CA LEU A 87 9.16 8.54 -2.07
C LEU A 87 8.07 9.61 -1.97
N ALA A 88 6.86 9.22 -1.56
CA ALA A 88 5.72 10.14 -1.41
C ALA A 88 5.83 11.08 -0.19
N THR A 89 6.77 10.85 0.74
CA THR A 89 7.06 11.73 1.90
C THR A 89 8.34 12.55 1.76
N TYR A 90 9.01 12.55 0.61
CA TYR A 90 10.19 13.40 0.40
C TYR A 90 9.78 14.89 0.51
N PRO A 91 10.54 15.75 1.22
CA PRO A 91 10.06 17.08 1.59
C PRO A 91 9.83 17.95 0.36
N SER A 92 8.58 18.39 0.20
CA SER A 92 8.15 19.50 -0.65
C SER A 92 8.46 20.85 0.01
#